data_AF-A0A0R3NG35-F1
#
_entry.id   AF-A0A0R3NG35-F1
#
_cell.length_a   1.000
_cell.length_b   1.000
_cell.length_c   1.000
_cell.angle_alpha   90.00
_cell.angle_beta   90.00
_cell.angle_gamma   90.00
#
_symmetry.space_group_name_H-M   'P 1'
#
loop_
_entity.id
_entity.type
_entity.pdbx_description
1 polymer ?
#
loop_
_entity_poly.entity_id
_entity_poly.type
_entity_poly.pdbx_seq_one_letter_code
_entity_poly.pdbx_strand_id
1 'polypeptide(L)'
;MKDGMLLVEHTPQLSILNKENCRGSIRMNGLEIVRLEPFAEVAGDTYRFGYRLAGVSDCVSTVELPIQIVEQTVLTRASLTVRICPDGTVIPLLLHAAGTTLVPSTNVESLDVLVQRAVNTENLRMEEATVSDLNALLQRLECSISLVKNAISQISSEPITPV
;
A
#
# COMPACT_ATOMS: atom_id res chain seq x y z
N MET A 1 -11.13 -7.09 44.16
CA MET A 1 -10.41 -8.38 44.07
C MET A 1 -11.08 -9.17 42.96
N LYS A 2 -10.48 -9.55 41.83
CA LYS A 2 -9.09 -9.55 41.38
C LYS A 2 -9.10 -9.53 39.85
N ASP A 3 -8.19 -8.77 39.28
CA ASP A 3 -7.74 -8.83 37.89
C ASP A 3 -7.32 -10.25 37.47
N GLY A 4 -7.44 -10.51 36.16
CA GLY A 4 -6.94 -11.69 35.49
C GLY A 4 -6.53 -11.37 34.06
N MET A 5 -5.49 -10.55 33.95
CA MET A 5 -4.78 -10.09 32.76
C MET A 5 -4.42 -11.26 31.82
N LEU A 6 -4.90 -11.25 30.57
CA LEU A 6 -4.43 -12.15 29.52
C LEU A 6 -3.17 -11.53 28.89
N LEU A 7 -2.01 -11.97 29.38
CA LEU A 7 -0.71 -11.68 28.80
C LEU A 7 -0.59 -12.45 27.49
N VAL A 8 -0.70 -11.76 26.35
CA VAL A 8 -0.26 -12.30 25.06
C VAL A 8 1.24 -12.01 24.97
N GLU A 9 2.06 -12.99 25.36
CA GLU A 9 3.50 -12.92 25.08
C GLU A 9 3.72 -13.10 23.57
N HIS A 10 4.05 -11.99 22.92
CA HIS A 10 4.74 -12.00 21.64
C HIS A 10 6.16 -12.53 21.86
N THR A 11 6.46 -13.71 21.34
CA THR A 11 7.85 -14.13 21.08
C THR A 11 8.03 -14.32 19.57
N PRO A 12 8.77 -13.43 18.88
CA PRO A 12 9.22 -13.68 17.53
C PRO A 12 10.61 -14.33 17.63
N GLN A 13 10.70 -15.65 17.46
CA GLN A 13 12.00 -16.28 17.22
C GLN A 13 11.93 -17.22 16.03
N LEU A 14 12.34 -16.65 14.89
CA LEU A 14 12.97 -17.35 13.78
C LEU A 14 14.07 -18.27 14.35
N SER A 15 13.82 -19.57 14.35
CA SER A 15 14.87 -20.57 14.45
C SER A 15 14.76 -21.50 13.25
N ILE A 16 15.62 -21.24 12.28
CA ILE A 16 15.99 -22.19 11.24
C ILE A 16 16.71 -23.33 11.98
N LEU A 17 15.99 -24.42 12.24
CA LEU A 17 16.62 -25.67 12.63
C LEU A 17 16.31 -26.72 11.57
N ASN A 18 17.32 -26.99 10.76
CA ASN A 18 17.38 -28.10 9.84
C ASN A 18 17.38 -29.39 10.69
N LYS A 19 16.28 -30.17 10.66
CA LYS A 19 16.31 -31.56 11.07
C LYS A 19 15.28 -32.35 10.27
N GLU A 20 15.83 -33.32 9.56
CA GLU A 20 15.17 -34.24 8.66
C GLU A 20 13.99 -34.98 9.32
N ASN A 21 13.07 -35.37 8.44
CA ASN A 21 12.11 -36.46 8.63
C ASN A 21 10.87 -36.15 9.49
N CYS A 22 9.84 -35.57 8.86
CA CYS A 22 8.51 -35.44 9.46
C CYS A 22 7.44 -35.96 8.48
N ARG A 23 7.09 -37.25 8.58
CA ARG A 23 5.70 -37.65 8.31
C ARG A 23 4.86 -37.01 9.43
N GLY A 24 3.88 -36.20 9.05
CA GLY A 24 3.15 -35.29 9.93
C GLY A 24 2.26 -35.94 10.99
N SER A 25 2.83 -36.62 11.98
CA SER A 25 2.16 -37.00 13.22
C SER A 25 3.20 -37.41 14.28
N ILE A 26 3.22 -36.71 15.43
CA ILE A 26 3.98 -37.14 16.61
C ILE A 26 2.98 -37.74 17.60
N ARG A 27 3.07 -39.05 17.82
CA ARG A 27 2.25 -39.75 18.83
C ARG A 27 2.93 -39.67 20.20
N MET A 28 2.31 -38.98 21.15
CA MET A 28 2.58 -39.13 22.58
C MET A 28 1.27 -39.48 23.29
N ASN A 29 1.23 -40.63 23.95
CA ASN A 29 0.20 -41.00 24.93
C ASN A 29 -1.26 -40.95 24.42
N GLY A 30 -1.53 -41.44 23.19
CA GLY A 30 -2.89 -41.53 22.65
C GLY A 30 -3.49 -40.20 22.17
N LEU A 31 -2.76 -39.08 22.29
CA LEU A 31 -3.05 -37.85 21.56
C LEU A 31 -2.18 -37.77 20.30
N GLU A 32 -2.84 -37.66 19.16
CA GLU A 32 -2.20 -37.36 17.89
C GLU A 32 -1.93 -35.86 17.80
N ILE A 33 -0.67 -35.46 17.89
CA ILE A 33 -0.28 -34.06 17.72
C ILE A 33 -0.18 -33.78 16.23
N VAL A 34 -1.23 -33.18 15.69
CA VAL A 34 -1.29 -32.71 14.32
C VAL A 34 -0.59 -31.38 14.20
N ARG A 35 0.36 -31.27 13.28
CA ARG A 35 1.02 -30.01 12.96
C ARG A 35 0.18 -29.25 11.95
N LEU A 36 -0.29 -28.07 12.31
CA LEU A 36 -0.98 -27.16 11.41
C LEU A 36 -0.02 -26.13 10.82
N GLU A 37 -0.27 -25.73 9.58
CA GLU A 37 0.39 -24.60 8.94
C GLU A 37 -0.65 -23.58 8.44
N PRO A 38 -0.41 -22.27 8.63
CA PRO A 38 -1.27 -21.24 8.06
C PRO A 38 -1.06 -21.19 6.55
N PHE A 39 -2.12 -20.88 5.82
CA PHE A 39 -2.04 -20.59 4.39
C PHE A 39 -2.89 -19.36 4.05
N ALA A 40 -2.49 -18.67 2.99
CA ALA A 40 -3.25 -17.62 2.34
C ALA A 40 -2.96 -17.71 0.83
N GLU A 41 -4.00 -17.84 0.03
CA GLU A 41 -3.90 -18.04 -1.42
C GLU A 41 -5.07 -17.39 -2.16
N VAL A 42 -4.91 -17.26 -3.48
CA VAL A 42 -5.98 -16.82 -4.38
C VAL A 42 -6.50 -18.04 -5.12
N ALA A 43 -7.82 -18.25 -5.07
CA ALA A 43 -8.48 -19.34 -5.75
C ALA A 43 -9.68 -18.80 -6.53
N GLY A 44 -9.50 -18.67 -7.85
CA GLY A 44 -10.50 -18.04 -8.71
C GLY A 44 -10.72 -16.58 -8.31
N ASP A 45 -11.95 -16.26 -7.95
CA ASP A 45 -12.42 -14.93 -7.54
C ASP A 45 -12.51 -14.76 -6.01
N THR A 46 -11.85 -15.62 -5.24
CA THR A 46 -11.82 -15.57 -3.78
C THR A 46 -10.39 -15.58 -3.22
N TYR A 47 -10.21 -14.86 -2.11
CA TYR A 47 -9.08 -15.07 -1.20
C TYR A 47 -9.44 -16.17 -0.22
N ARG A 48 -8.57 -17.17 -0.10
CA ARG A 48 -8.73 -18.28 0.83
C ARG A 48 -7.60 -18.25 1.85
N PHE A 49 -7.94 -18.31 3.12
CA PHE A 49 -6.95 -18.40 4.18
C PHE A 49 -7.46 -19.24 5.33
N GLY A 50 -6.54 -19.84 6.08
CA GLY A 50 -6.88 -20.73 7.19
C GLY A 50 -5.71 -21.60 7.60
N TYR A 51 -6.02 -22.81 8.07
CA TYR A 51 -5.05 -23.78 8.55
C TYR A 51 -5.22 -25.11 7.83
N ARG A 52 -4.10 -25.71 7.42
CA ARG A 52 -4.04 -27.05 6.83
C ARG A 52 -3.03 -27.92 7.57
N LEU A 53 -3.14 -29.24 7.42
CA LEU A 53 -2.16 -30.16 8.00
C LEU A 53 -0.82 -29.99 7.28
N ALA A 54 0.25 -29.82 8.03
CA ALA A 54 1.59 -29.71 7.48
C ALA A 54 1.96 -30.99 6.71
N GLY A 55 2.31 -30.83 5.43
CA GLY A 55 2.67 -31.94 4.54
C GLY A 55 1.48 -32.67 3.90
N VAL A 56 0.24 -32.19 4.10
CA VAL A 56 -0.96 -32.70 3.42
C VAL A 56 -1.69 -31.52 2.79
N SER A 57 -2.37 -31.74 1.65
CA SER A 57 -3.19 -30.73 0.99
C SER A 57 -4.53 -30.45 1.70
N ASP A 58 -4.85 -31.20 2.75
CA ASP A 58 -6.15 -31.17 3.40
C ASP A 58 -6.26 -29.99 4.37
N CYS A 59 -7.27 -29.16 4.12
CA CYS A 59 -7.58 -27.99 4.93
C CYS A 59 -8.42 -28.40 6.16
N VAL A 60 -7.99 -27.95 7.34
CA VAL A 60 -8.75 -28.16 8.60
C VAL A 60 -9.81 -27.07 8.75
N SER A 61 -9.46 -25.86 8.35
CA SER A 61 -10.35 -24.71 8.37
C SER A 61 -9.98 -23.77 7.24
N THR A 62 -10.99 -23.22 6.58
CA THR A 62 -10.84 -22.26 5.49
C THR A 62 -11.90 -21.19 5.61
N VAL A 63 -11.46 -19.95 5.50
CA VAL A 63 -12.33 -18.79 5.28
C VAL A 63 -12.14 -18.37 3.84
N GLU A 64 -13.24 -18.18 3.13
CA GLU A 64 -13.26 -17.72 1.75
C GLU A 64 -13.89 -16.33 1.71
N LEU A 65 -13.16 -15.37 1.16
CA LEU A 65 -13.63 -14.01 0.97
C LEU A 65 -13.63 -13.68 -0.53
N PRO A 66 -14.77 -13.30 -1.12
CA PRO A 66 -14.79 -12.76 -2.47
C PRO A 66 -13.79 -11.63 -2.65
N ILE A 67 -13.00 -11.68 -3.72
CA ILE A 67 -11.95 -10.69 -4.01
C ILE A 67 -12.55 -9.29 -4.05
N GLN A 68 -13.74 -9.14 -4.62
CA GLN A 68 -14.43 -7.86 -4.74
C GLN A 68 -14.68 -7.22 -3.37
N ILE A 69 -15.01 -8.01 -2.34
CA ILE A 69 -15.23 -7.51 -0.98
C ILE A 69 -13.92 -7.03 -0.37
N VAL A 70 -12.85 -7.80 -0.55
CA VAL A 70 -11.53 -7.46 0.00
C VAL A 70 -10.99 -6.21 -0.69
N GLU A 71 -10.97 -6.17 -2.02
CA GLU A 71 -10.50 -5.01 -2.80
C GLU A 71 -11.33 -3.77 -2.51
N GLN A 72 -12.66 -3.88 -2.48
CA GLN A 72 -13.52 -2.75 -2.14
C GLN A 72 -13.25 -2.27 -0.70
N THR A 73 -13.06 -3.17 0.26
CA THR A 73 -12.76 -2.80 1.65
C THR A 73 -11.37 -2.15 1.78
N VAL A 74 -10.38 -2.64 1.04
CA VAL A 74 -9.02 -2.07 1.01
C VAL A 74 -9.04 -0.69 0.37
N LEU A 75 -9.70 -0.55 -0.78
CA LEU A 75 -9.78 0.71 -1.53
C LEU A 75 -10.63 1.76 -0.82
N THR A 76 -11.74 1.38 -0.16
CA THR A 76 -12.55 2.34 0.62
C THR A 76 -11.82 2.90 1.84
N ARG A 77 -10.81 2.20 2.35
CA ARG A 77 -9.97 2.62 3.47
C ARG A 77 -8.63 3.18 3.04
N ALA A 78 -8.35 3.19 1.74
CA ALA A 78 -7.16 3.77 1.16
C ALA A 78 -7.50 5.16 0.61
N SER A 79 -6.63 6.14 0.87
CA SER A 79 -6.67 7.43 0.21
C SER A 79 -5.43 7.58 -0.67
N LEU A 80 -5.64 7.99 -1.93
CA LEU A 80 -4.54 8.32 -2.82
C LEU A 80 -4.22 9.81 -2.62
N THR A 81 -2.98 10.10 -2.25
CA THR A 81 -2.44 11.46 -2.21
C THR A 81 -1.27 11.59 -3.17
N VAL A 82 -0.89 12.82 -3.48
CA VAL A 82 0.20 13.14 -4.40
C VAL A 82 1.16 14.09 -3.70
N ARG A 83 2.46 13.77 -3.76
CA ARG A 83 3.52 14.67 -3.32
C ARG A 83 4.29 15.18 -4.53
N ILE A 84 4.41 16.50 -4.63
CA ILE A 84 5.30 17.16 -5.59
C ILE A 84 6.61 17.46 -4.87
N CYS A 85 7.70 16.90 -5.36
CA CYS A 85 9.05 17.15 -4.87
C CYS A 85 9.61 18.47 -5.42
N PRO A 86 10.59 19.12 -4.75
CA PRO A 86 11.18 20.38 -5.22
C PRO A 86 11.85 20.31 -6.60
N ASP A 87 12.23 19.11 -7.05
CA ASP A 87 12.79 18.84 -8.38
C ASP A 87 11.72 18.70 -9.47
N GLY A 88 10.43 18.88 -9.14
CA GLY A 88 9.31 18.74 -10.07
C GLY A 88 8.82 17.29 -10.24
N THR A 89 9.36 16.35 -9.48
CA THR A 89 8.92 14.96 -9.49
C THR A 89 7.61 14.79 -8.74
N VAL A 90 6.65 14.07 -9.32
CA VAL A 90 5.33 13.80 -8.76
C VAL A 90 5.25 12.34 -8.34
N ILE A 91 5.01 12.12 -7.04
CA ILE A 91 4.99 10.79 -6.42
C ILE A 91 3.56 10.52 -5.91
N PRO A 92 2.87 9.51 -6.48
CA PRO A 92 1.63 9.00 -5.92
C PRO A 92 1.92 8.22 -4.64
N LEU A 93 1.13 8.50 -3.61
CA LEU A 93 1.23 7.88 -2.30
C LEU A 93 -0.12 7.28 -1.94
N LEU A 94 -0.17 5.97 -1.70
CA LEU A 94 -1.36 5.32 -1.20
C LEU A 94 -1.29 5.29 0.33
N LEU A 95 -2.13 6.09 0.96
CA LEU A 95 -2.29 6.13 2.41
C LEU A 95 -3.35 5.12 2.82
N HIS A 96 -3.06 4.26 3.79
CA HIS A 96 -4.09 3.46 4.43
C HIS A 96 -4.60 4.16 5.70
N ALA A 97 -5.86 3.98 6.07
CA ALA A 97 -6.49 4.59 7.25
C ALA A 97 -5.71 4.39 8.58
N ALA A 98 -4.81 3.41 8.65
CA ALA A 98 -3.88 3.20 9.76
C ALA A 98 -2.65 4.15 9.75
N GLY A 99 -2.62 5.17 8.90
CA GLY A 99 -1.52 6.15 8.79
C GLY A 99 -0.22 5.58 8.23
N THR A 100 -0.22 4.32 7.79
CA THR A 100 0.93 3.69 7.18
C THR A 100 0.92 3.98 5.70
N THR A 101 1.97 4.66 5.22
CA THR A 101 2.21 4.84 3.78
C THR A 101 2.48 3.48 3.17
N LEU A 102 1.54 2.97 2.37
CA LEU A 102 1.81 1.82 1.53
C LEU A 102 2.81 2.30 0.46
N VAL A 103 3.90 1.55 0.35
CA VAL A 103 5.01 1.64 -0.62
C VAL A 103 4.83 2.73 -1.69
N PRO A 104 5.76 3.69 -1.83
CA PRO A 104 5.67 4.72 -2.88
C PRO A 104 5.44 4.02 -4.21
N SER A 105 4.38 4.41 -4.93
CA SER A 105 4.06 3.75 -6.19
C SER A 105 5.28 3.90 -7.12
N THR A 106 5.62 2.85 -7.85
CA THR A 106 6.73 2.86 -8.83
C THR A 106 6.49 3.84 -9.98
N ASN A 107 5.29 4.40 -10.09
CA ASN A 107 4.88 5.34 -11.12
C ASN A 107 5.24 6.77 -10.69
N VAL A 108 6.54 7.02 -10.60
CA VAL A 108 7.07 8.37 -10.44
C VAL A 108 7.05 9.05 -11.81
N GLU A 109 6.34 10.15 -11.94
CA GLU A 109 6.27 10.94 -13.18
C GLU A 109 6.74 12.38 -12.92
N SER A 110 7.25 13.06 -13.95
CA SER A 110 7.56 14.49 -13.84
C SER A 110 6.30 15.32 -14.05
N LEU A 111 6.27 16.51 -13.43
CA LEU A 111 5.19 17.47 -13.63
C LEU A 111 4.99 17.81 -15.12
N ASP A 112 6.08 17.95 -15.88
CA ASP A 112 6.04 18.26 -17.31
C ASP A 112 5.32 17.16 -18.12
N VAL A 113 5.57 15.89 -17.81
CA VAL A 113 4.91 14.76 -18.49
C VAL A 113 3.41 14.75 -18.18
N LEU A 114 3.03 15.03 -16.93
CA LEU A 114 1.63 15.12 -16.53
C LEU A 114 0.91 16.28 -17.23
N VAL A 115 1.54 17.45 -17.30
CA VAL A 115 0.99 18.61 -18.01
C VAL A 115 0.88 18.31 -19.51
N GLN A 116 1.91 17.73 -20.12
CA GLN A 116 1.90 17.35 -21.53
C GLN A 116 0.76 16.37 -21.84
N ARG A 117 0.53 15.39 -20.96
CA ARG A 117 -0.58 14.44 -21.10
C ARG A 117 -1.93 15.13 -20.93
N ALA A 118 -2.08 16.04 -19.97
CA ALA A 118 -3.32 16.77 -19.74
C ALA A 118 -3.72 17.65 -20.95
N VAL A 119 -2.75 18.27 -21.62
CA VAL A 119 -3.01 19.12 -22.80
C VAL A 119 -2.93 18.38 -24.14
N ASN A 120 -2.78 17.05 -24.11
CA ASN A 120 -2.76 16.24 -25.32
C ASN A 120 -4.12 16.31 -26.02
N THR A 121 -4.14 16.59 -27.32
CA THR A 121 -5.37 16.79 -28.10
C THR A 121 -6.35 15.63 -27.99
N GLU A 122 -5.88 14.38 -27.93
CA GLU A 122 -6.77 13.23 -27.81
C GLU A 122 -7.40 13.17 -26.41
N ASN A 123 -6.62 13.43 -25.36
CA ASN A 123 -7.15 13.47 -24.00
C ASN A 123 -8.15 14.62 -23.81
N LEU A 124 -7.83 15.81 -24.34
CA LEU A 124 -8.74 16.95 -24.32
C LEU A 124 -10.06 16.64 -25.04
N ARG A 125 -9.99 15.90 -26.15
CA ARG A 125 -11.18 15.45 -26.89
C ARG A 125 -11.99 14.43 -26.10
N MET A 126 -11.33 13.47 -25.43
CA MET A 126 -12.00 12.46 -24.60
C MET A 126 -12.64 13.05 -23.35
N GLU A 127 -12.03 14.09 -22.76
CA GLU A 127 -12.54 14.80 -21.58
C GLU A 127 -13.55 15.91 -21.94
N GLU A 128 -13.84 16.11 -23.24
CA GLU A 128 -14.69 17.21 -23.75
C GLU A 128 -14.24 18.59 -23.23
N ALA A 129 -12.93 18.75 -23.03
CA ALA A 129 -12.35 19.95 -22.41
C ALA A 129 -12.57 21.19 -23.27
N THR A 130 -13.02 22.27 -22.64
CA THR A 130 -13.28 23.54 -23.33
C THR A 130 -12.08 24.48 -23.26
N VAL A 131 -12.09 25.51 -24.11
CA VAL A 131 -11.11 26.60 -24.04
C VAL A 131 -11.13 27.30 -22.67
N SER A 132 -12.30 27.39 -22.04
CA SER A 132 -12.44 27.96 -20.69
C SER A 132 -11.72 27.11 -19.64
N ASP A 133 -11.79 25.78 -19.75
CA ASP A 133 -11.10 24.87 -18.83
C ASP A 133 -9.58 24.99 -18.97
N LEU A 134 -9.08 25.08 -20.21
CA LEU A 134 -7.65 25.30 -20.48
C LEU A 134 -7.16 26.65 -19.97
N ASN A 135 -7.95 27.72 -20.13
CA ASN A 135 -7.62 29.02 -19.55
C ASN A 135 -7.58 28.96 -18.02
N ALA A 136 -8.50 28.24 -17.37
CA ALA A 136 -8.48 28.03 -15.93
C ALA A 136 -7.25 27.23 -15.48
N LEU A 137 -6.85 26.20 -16.24
CA LEU A 137 -5.62 25.45 -15.99
C LEU A 137 -4.38 26.35 -16.12
N LEU A 138 -4.30 27.16 -17.18
CA LEU A 138 -3.20 28.11 -17.40
C LEU A 138 -3.05 29.07 -16.22
N GLN A 139 -4.15 29.69 -15.78
CA GLN A 139 -4.14 30.60 -14.62
C GLN A 139 -3.64 29.93 -13.34
N ARG A 140 -4.02 28.66 -13.11
CA ARG A 140 -3.53 27.90 -11.94
C ARG A 140 -2.02 27.63 -12.04
N LEU A 141 -1.52 27.26 -13.22
CA LEU A 141 -0.08 27.03 -13.43
C LEU A 141 0.74 28.32 -13.27
N GLU A 142 0.26 29.45 -13.78
CA GLU A 142 0.89 30.76 -13.58
C GLU A 142 0.96 31.16 -12.10
N CYS A 143 -0.10 30.88 -11.34
CA CYS A 143 -0.11 31.05 -9.90
C CYS A 143 0.95 30.16 -9.21
N SER A 144 1.02 28.88 -9.57
CA SER A 144 2.05 27.96 -9.06
C SER A 144 3.48 28.41 -9.39
N ILE A 145 3.72 28.92 -10.60
CA ILE A 145 5.02 29.50 -10.99
C ILE A 145 5.37 30.68 -10.07
N SER A 146 4.40 31.54 -9.77
CA SER A 146 4.60 32.68 -8.88
C SER A 146 4.97 32.25 -7.47
N LEU A 147 4.35 31.18 -6.95
CA LEU A 147 4.69 30.59 -5.65
C LEU A 147 6.13 30.06 -5.62
N VAL A 148 6.55 29.33 -6.66
CA VAL A 148 7.92 28.80 -6.75
C VAL A 148 8.94 29.94 -6.84
N LYS A 149 8.68 30.97 -7.65
CA LYS A 149 9.54 32.17 -7.74
C LYS A 149 9.69 32.84 -6.38
N ASN A 150 8.59 33.03 -5.65
CA ASN A 150 8.61 33.61 -4.32
C ASN A 150 9.44 32.76 -3.34
N ALA A 151 9.29 31.43 -3.36
CA ALA A 151 10.08 30.53 -2.53
C ALA A 151 11.58 30.61 -2.86
N ILE A 152 11.95 30.66 -4.15
CA ILE A 152 13.34 30.86 -4.58
C ILE A 152 13.90 32.18 -4.05
N SER A 153 13.14 33.27 -4.16
CA SER A 153 13.56 34.59 -3.64
C SER A 153 13.78 34.57 -2.14
N GLN A 154 12.95 33.86 -1.37
CA GLN A 154 13.11 33.71 0.08
C GLN A 154 14.39 32.97 0.43
N ILE A 155 14.64 31.81 -0.19
CA ILE A 155 15.84 31.00 0.05
C ILE A 155 17.12 31.76 -0.36
N SER A 156 17.06 32.55 -1.43
CA SER A 156 18.19 33.38 -1.86
C SER A 156 18.47 34.58 -0.94
N SER A 157 17.55 34.92 -0.03
CA SER A 157 17.64 36.08 0.86
C SER A 157 17.99 35.74 2.32
N GLU A 158 17.93 34.47 2.71
CA GLU A 158 18.38 34.02 4.04
C GLU A 158 19.90 33.81 4.07
N PRO A 159 20.63 34.34 5.08
CA PRO A 159 22.03 33.99 5.30
C PRO A 159 22.10 32.52 5.70
N ILE A 160 22.92 31.73 4.98
CA ILE A 160 23.21 30.34 5.33
C ILE A 160 23.86 30.31 6.72
N THR A 161 23.10 30.05 7.78
CA THR A 161 23.66 29.55 9.04
C THR A 161 23.67 28.03 8.99
N PRO A 162 24.85 27.40 8.91
CA PRO A 162 24.93 25.94 8.94
C PRO A 162 24.50 25.44 10.32
N VAL A 163 23.67 24.39 10.33
CA VAL A 163 23.40 23.53 11.50
C VAL A 163 24.31 22.32 11.42
#